data_AF-A0A7K4F316-F1
#
_entry.id   AF-A0A7K4F316-F1
#
_cell.length_a   1.000
_cell.length_b   1.000
_cell.length_c   1.000
_cell.angle_alpha   90.00
_cell.angle_beta   90.00
_cell.angle_gamma   90.00
#
_symmetry.space_group_name_H-M   'P 1'
#
loop_
_entity.id
_entity.type
_entity.pdbx_description
1 polymer ?
#
loop_
_entity_poly.entity_id
_entity_poly.type
_entity_poly.pdbx_seq_one_letter_code
_entity_poly.pdbx_strand_id
1 'polypeptide(L)'
;MTIKNSKSQPNSDIISKMKIGQDEYLIKFNVCTENKKDSKYLLVTTDREQFFGKIPKPFNDKCDTFWAQILAKNPESFQFEWNYDSHLPSKMIRKLL
;
A
#
# COMPACT_ATOMS: atom_id res chain seq x y z
N MET A 1 14.48 31.27 -2.36
CA MET A 1 13.50 30.73 -1.40
C MET A 1 12.72 29.65 -2.12
N THR A 2 13.05 28.37 -1.89
CA THR A 2 12.34 27.25 -2.53
C THR A 2 11.46 26.60 -1.47
N ILE A 3 10.15 26.74 -1.66
CA ILE A 3 9.12 26.19 -0.78
C ILE A 3 9.15 24.66 -0.93
N LYS A 4 9.80 23.95 0.00
CA LYS A 4 9.62 22.51 0.17
C LYS A 4 8.26 22.27 0.82
N ASN A 5 7.20 22.17 0.00
CA ASN A 5 5.98 21.51 0.42
C ASN A 5 6.24 20.00 0.46
N SER A 6 6.97 19.53 1.48
CA SER A 6 7.05 18.11 1.77
C SER A 6 5.73 17.69 2.44
N LYS A 7 4.71 17.39 1.63
CA LYS A 7 3.64 16.51 2.09
C LYS A 7 4.33 15.24 2.56
N SER A 8 4.34 14.96 3.86
CA SER A 8 5.00 13.76 4.38
C SER A 8 4.32 12.54 3.78
N GLN A 9 5.04 11.86 2.88
CA GLN A 9 4.65 10.55 2.40
C GLN A 9 4.64 9.61 3.61
N PRO A 10 3.59 8.80 3.83
CA PRO A 10 3.65 7.78 4.86
C PRO A 10 4.84 6.87 4.58
N ASN A 11 5.74 6.76 5.56
CA ASN A 11 6.76 5.74 5.52
C ASN A 11 6.07 4.38 5.54
N SER A 12 6.35 3.58 4.52
CA SER A 12 5.85 2.22 4.41
C SER A 12 6.99 1.29 4.09
N ASP A 13 7.32 0.45 5.07
CA ASP A 13 8.37 -0.54 4.93
C ASP A 13 7.72 -1.89 4.66
N ILE A 14 8.16 -2.54 3.59
CA ILE A 14 7.87 -3.96 3.35
C ILE A 14 8.67 -4.74 4.39
N ILE A 15 7.96 -5.42 5.29
CA ILE A 15 8.57 -6.20 6.38
C ILE A 15 8.96 -7.58 5.87
N SER A 16 8.10 -8.20 5.07
CA SER A 16 8.35 -9.54 4.54
C SER A 16 7.57 -9.82 3.27
N LYS A 17 8.11 -10.73 2.45
CA LYS A 17 7.48 -11.30 1.27
C LYS A 17 7.51 -12.83 1.41
N MET A 18 6.37 -13.49 1.30
CA MET A 18 6.27 -14.95 1.38
C MET A 18 5.55 -15.48 0.14
N LYS A 19 6.15 -16.43 -0.58
CA LYS A 19 5.46 -17.11 -1.69
C LYS A 19 4.44 -18.09 -1.11
N ILE A 20 3.17 -17.99 -1.51
CA ILE A 20 2.08 -18.84 -1.02
C ILE A 20 1.44 -19.72 -2.09
N GLY A 21 1.76 -19.48 -3.36
CA GLY A 21 1.22 -20.23 -4.48
C GLY A 21 2.01 -20.04 -5.77
N GLN A 22 1.46 -20.56 -6.87
CA GLN A 22 1.99 -20.27 -8.20
C GLN A 22 1.66 -18.81 -8.55
N ASP A 23 2.71 -18.03 -8.81
CA ASP A 23 2.63 -16.59 -9.08
C ASP A 23 1.89 -15.78 -8.00
N GLU A 24 1.93 -16.23 -6.74
CA GLU A 24 1.19 -15.62 -5.66
C GLU A 24 2.04 -15.45 -4.40
N TYR A 25 1.98 -14.24 -3.84
CA TYR A 25 2.77 -13.82 -2.69
C TYR A 25 1.89 -13.17 -1.64
N LEU A 26 2.24 -13.41 -0.38
CA LEU A 26 1.73 -12.71 0.78
C LEU A 26 2.77 -11.71 1.26
N ILE A 27 2.43 -10.43 1.24
CA ILE A 27 3.33 -9.33 1.61
C ILE A 27 2.86 -8.72 2.91
N LYS A 28 3.79 -8.58 3.85
CA LYS A 28 3.59 -7.86 5.11
C LYS A 28 4.23 -6.49 5.00
N PHE A 29 3.50 -5.44 5.34
CA PHE A 29 4.04 -4.08 5.32
C PHE A 29 3.46 -3.24 6.46
N ASN A 30 4.23 -2.25 6.90
CA ASN A 30 3.79 -1.28 7.89
C ASN A 30 3.37 0.01 7.21
N VAL A 31 2.39 0.70 7.79
CA VAL A 31 1.94 2.01 7.33
C VAL A 31 1.88 2.93 8.52
N CYS A 32 2.78 3.92 8.54
CA CYS A 32 2.77 4.98 9.53
C CYS A 32 1.98 6.17 8.98
N THR A 33 0.90 6.57 9.65
CA THR A 33 0.15 7.75 9.22
C THR A 33 0.41 8.93 10.13
N GLU A 34 1.15 9.91 9.63
CA GLU A 34 1.43 11.14 10.38
C GLU A 34 0.27 12.13 10.39
N ASN A 35 -0.82 11.89 9.65
CA ASN A 35 -1.95 12.82 9.58
C ASN A 35 -3.28 12.07 9.37
N LYS A 36 -4.17 12.19 10.37
CA LYS A 36 -5.43 11.44 10.55
C LYS A 36 -6.58 11.83 9.59
N LYS A 37 -6.34 12.58 8.52
CA LYS A 37 -7.44 13.23 7.79
C LYS A 37 -7.87 12.54 6.50
N ASP A 38 -6.96 11.89 5.77
CA ASP A 38 -7.30 11.32 4.46
C ASP A 38 -7.22 9.80 4.45
N SER A 39 -8.21 9.15 3.83
CA SER A 39 -8.15 7.71 3.55
C SER A 39 -6.98 7.45 2.61
N LYS A 40 -6.07 6.57 3.01
CA LYS A 40 -4.86 6.28 2.24
C LYS A 40 -5.09 5.02 1.42
N TYR A 41 -4.86 5.11 0.12
CA TYR A 41 -4.82 3.94 -0.75
C TYR A 41 -3.36 3.63 -1.08
N LEU A 42 -3.01 2.36 -1.01
CA LEU A 42 -1.72 1.85 -1.46
C LEU A 42 -1.92 1.30 -2.88
N LEU A 43 -1.37 1.96 -3.88
CA LEU A 43 -1.26 1.38 -5.21
C LEU A 43 -0.16 0.32 -5.19
N VAL A 44 -0.52 -0.89 -5.58
CA VAL A 44 0.40 -2.00 -5.80
C VAL A 44 0.41 -2.30 -7.29
N THR A 45 1.59 -2.32 -7.89
CA THR A 45 1.81 -2.69 -9.29
C THR A 45 2.82 -3.82 -9.35
N THR A 46 2.54 -4.85 -10.15
CA THR A 46 3.42 -5.97 -10.45
C THR A 46 3.44 -6.27 -11.94
N ASP A 47 4.20 -7.30 -12.34
CA ASP A 47 4.18 -7.82 -13.72
C ASP A 47 2.87 -8.53 -14.11
N ARG A 48 1.98 -8.79 -13.14
CA ARG A 48 0.72 -9.52 -13.34
C ARG A 48 -0.51 -8.68 -13.08
N GLU A 49 -0.44 -7.73 -12.16
CA GLU A 49 -1.62 -6.97 -11.73
C GLU A 49 -1.31 -5.57 -11.24
N GLN A 50 -2.36 -4.76 -11.19
CA GLN A 50 -2.37 -3.46 -10.55
C GLN A 50 -3.64 -3.33 -9.73
N PHE A 51 -3.53 -2.93 -8.46
CA PHE A 51 -4.69 -2.69 -7.61
C PHE A 51 -4.41 -1.66 -6.51
N PHE A 52 -5.47 -1.11 -5.95
CA PHE A 52 -5.42 -0.21 -4.79
C PHE A 52 -5.84 -0.94 -3.52
N GLY A 53 -4.93 -1.07 -2.55
CA GLY A 53 -5.24 -1.52 -1.20
C GLY A 53 -5.83 -0.38 -0.39
N LYS A 54 -7.08 -0.53 0.09
CA LYS A 54 -7.67 0.46 1.00
C LYS A 54 -7.09 0.28 2.41
N ILE A 55 -6.37 1.27 2.91
CA ILE A 55 -5.93 1.29 4.30
C ILE A 55 -7.09 1.82 5.16
N PRO A 56 -7.59 1.04 6.13
CA PRO A 56 -8.57 1.54 7.07
C PRO A 56 -7.98 2.74 7.82
N LYS A 57 -8.83 3.71 8.14
CA LYS A 57 -8.40 4.90 8.87
C LYS A 57 -7.74 4.42 10.19
N PRO A 58 -6.45 4.71 10.41
CA PRO A 58 -5.76 4.26 11.60
C PRO A 58 -6.40 4.92 12.81
N PHE A 59 -6.62 4.13 13.85
CA PHE A 59 -7.31 4.58 15.06
C PHE A 59 -6.40 5.45 15.94
N ASN A 60 -5.06 5.42 15.74
CA ASN A 60 -4.06 6.13 16.53
C ASN A 60 -2.88 6.61 15.69
N ASP A 61 -2.01 7.47 16.26
CA ASP A 61 -0.73 7.93 15.68
C ASP A 61 0.35 6.82 15.66
N LYS A 62 -0.05 5.58 15.38
CA LYS A 62 0.82 4.40 15.35
C LYS A 62 0.95 3.88 13.93
N CYS A 63 2.04 3.16 13.67
CA CYS A 63 2.18 2.39 12.46
C CYS A 63 1.36 1.10 12.59
N ASP A 64 0.46 0.87 11.65
CA ASP A 64 -0.32 -0.36 11.58
C ASP A 64 0.32 -1.31 10.56
N THR A 65 0.23 -2.61 10.86
CA THR A 65 0.73 -3.67 9.97
C THR A 65 -0.42 -4.25 9.17
N PHE A 66 -0.20 -4.42 7.87
CA PHE A 66 -1.17 -4.99 6.95
C PHE A 66 -0.58 -6.13 6.14
N TRP A 67 -1.47 -6.98 5.64
CA TRP A 67 -1.15 -8.03 4.70
C TRP A 67 -1.86 -7.83 3.36
N ALA A 68 -1.13 -8.09 2.27
CA ALA A 68 -1.66 -8.10 0.92
C ALA A 68 -1.30 -9.41 0.21
N GLN A 69 -2.30 -10.04 -0.38
CA GLN A 69 -2.13 -11.12 -1.34
C GLN A 69 -1.97 -10.50 -2.73
N ILE A 70 -0.84 -10.79 -3.37
CA ILE A 70 -0.39 -10.15 -4.60
C ILE A 70 -0.01 -11.21 -5.62
N LEU A 71 -0.50 -11.05 -6.84
CA LEU A 71 -0.14 -11.87 -7.99
C LEU A 71 1.09 -11.29 -8.69
N ALA A 72 2.08 -12.12 -8.98
CA ALA A 72 3.29 -11.75 -9.72
C ALA A 72 4.08 -12.97 -10.14
N LYS A 73 4.76 -12.92 -11.29
CA LYS A 73 5.75 -13.96 -11.64
C LYS A 73 7.09 -13.66 -10.97
N ASN A 74 7.48 -12.39 -10.94
CA ASN A 74 8.76 -11.95 -10.40
C ASN A 74 8.57 -11.08 -9.14
N PRO A 75 9.06 -11.49 -7.96
CA PRO A 75 8.92 -10.72 -6.72
C PRO A 75 9.70 -9.39 -6.70
N GLU A 76 10.65 -9.23 -7.62
CA GLU A 76 11.39 -7.97 -7.83
C GLU A 76 10.57 -6.93 -8.61
N SER A 77 9.43 -7.32 -9.18
CA SER A 77 8.57 -6.40 -9.94
C SER A 77 7.67 -5.51 -9.08
N PHE A 78 7.66 -5.70 -7.75
CA PHE A 78 6.69 -5.02 -6.90
C PHE A 78 7.01 -3.54 -6.77
N GLN A 79 6.03 -2.71 -7.12
CA GLN A 79 6.07 -1.27 -6.93
C GLN A 79 4.92 -0.85 -6.03
N PHE A 80 5.22 0.01 -5.07
CA PHE A 80 4.27 0.49 -4.06
C PHE A 80 4.24 2.01 -4.10
N GLU A 81 3.07 2.59 -4.30
CA GLU A 81 2.88 4.03 -4.37
C GLU A 81 1.69 4.46 -3.51
N TRP A 82 1.82 5.59 -2.83
CA TRP A 82 0.76 6.14 -2.00
C TRP A 82 -0.15 7.07 -2.80
N ASN A 83 -1.42 6.69 -2.93
CA ASN A 83 -2.44 7.52 -3.53
C ASN A 83 -3.44 8.01 -2.47
N TYR A 84 -3.64 9.33 -2.45
CA TYR A 84 -4.54 10.03 -1.51
C TYR A 84 -5.88 10.40 -2.17
N ASP A 85 -6.05 10.08 -3.46
CA ASP A 85 -7.29 10.34 -4.17
C ASP A 85 -8.37 9.36 -3.73
N SER A 86 -9.51 9.91 -3.32
CA SER A 86 -10.69 9.15 -2.91
C SER A 86 -11.61 8.78 -4.07
N HIS A 87 -11.37 9.32 -5.27
CA HIS A 87 -12.14 9.08 -6.50
C HIS A 87 -11.67 7.86 -7.29
N LEU A 88 -11.05 6.89 -6.62
CA LEU A 88 -10.58 5.67 -7.28
C LEU A 88 -11.75 4.77 -7.71
N PRO A 89 -11.65 4.12 -8.89
CA PRO A 89 -12.68 3.18 -9.33
C PRO A 89 -12.77 2.00 -8.36
N SER A 90 -13.97 1.75 -7.81
CA SER A 90 -14.19 0.71 -6.79
C SER A 90 -13.76 -0.70 -7.22
N LYS A 91 -13.80 -0.99 -8.53
CA LYS A 91 -13.37 -2.28 -9.10
C LYS A 91 -11.88 -2.57 -8.94
N MET A 92 -11.06 -1.54 -8.73
CA MET A 92 -9.61 -1.69 -8.52
C MET A 92 -9.24 -1.74 -7.03
N ILE A 93 -10.20 -1.58 -6.13
CA ILE A 93 -9.95 -1.51 -4.69
C ILE A 93 -10.05 -2.90 -4.08
N ARG A 94 -8.95 -3.37 -3.49
CA ARG A 94 -8.92 -4.58 -2.66
C ARG A 94 -8.89 -4.21 -1.18
N LYS A 95 -9.59 -5.01 -0.38
CA LYS A 95 -9.50 -4.93 1.07
C LYS A 95 -8.21 -5.60 1.51
N LEU A 96 -7.42 -4.88 2.29
CA LEU A 96 -6.21 -5.42 2.93
C LEU A 96 -6.60 -6.20 4.18
N LEU A 97 -5.79 -7.21 4.52
CA LEU A 97 -5.98 -8.10 5.65
C LEU A 97 -5.26 -7.57 6.89
#